data_AF-A0A0Q5MRI3-F1
#
_entry.id   AF-A0A0Q5MRI3-F1
#
_cell.length_a   1.000
_cell.length_b   1.000
_cell.length_c   1.000
_cell.angle_alpha   90.00
_cell.angle_beta   90.00
_cell.angle_gamma   90.00
#
_symmetry.space_group_name_H-M   'P 1'
#
loop_
_entity.id
_entity.type
_entity.pdbx_description
1 polymer ?
#
loop_
_entity_poly.entity_id
_entity_poly.type
_entity_poly.pdbx_seq_one_letter_code
_entity_poly.pdbx_strand_id
1 'polypeptide(L)' 'MNFSFEQFKAFYHATKTLEFDNYLESRPDGKEVVILSTPLPDISLVFTRYEWREFFEKMEEANFMQKVYELVNR' A
#
# COMPACT_ATOMS: atom_id res chain seq x y z
N MET A 1 -8.03 9.70 6.76
CA MET A 1 -6.66 10.23 6.59
C MET A 1 -6.58 10.90 5.24
N ASN A 2 -6.15 12.15 5.17
CA ASN A 2 -5.87 12.81 3.90
C ASN A 2 -4.35 12.85 3.74
N PHE A 3 -3.82 12.20 2.71
CA PHE A 3 -2.42 12.30 2.34
C PHE A 3 -2.19 13.58 1.53
N SER A 4 -1.11 14.30 1.81
CA SER A 4 -0.55 15.23 0.80
C SER A 4 0.06 14.42 -0.35
N PHE A 5 0.24 15.04 -1.52
CA PHE A 5 0.88 14.38 -2.68
C PHE A 5 2.30 13.88 -2.37
N GLU A 6 3.07 14.62 -1.59
CA GLU A 6 4.40 14.24 -1.12
C GLU A 6 4.34 12.99 -0.23
N GLN A 7 3.41 12.97 0.72
CA GLN A 7 3.24 11.84 1.65
C GLN A 7 2.76 10.59 0.91
N PHE A 8 1.88 10.75 -0.08
CA PHE A 8 1.45 9.63 -0.93
C PHE A 8 2.61 9.06 -1.74
N LYS A 9 3.41 9.91 -2.40
CA LYS A 9 4.60 9.47 -3.15
C LYS A 9 5.59 8.74 -2.24
N ALA A 10 5.90 9.30 -1.07
CA ALA A 10 6.80 8.68 -0.11
C ALA A 10 6.29 7.29 0.34
N PHE A 11 5.01 7.19 0.67
CA PHE A 11 4.37 5.94 1.04
C PHE A 11 4.40 4.92 -0.11
N TYR A 12 4.00 5.32 -1.33
CA TYR A 12 4.04 4.48 -2.52
C TYR A 12 5.46 3.93 -2.82
N HIS A 13 6.48 4.78 -2.72
CA HIS A 13 7.86 4.34 -2.94
C HIS A 13 8.34 3.37 -1.86
N ALA A 14 7.98 3.59 -0.60
CA ALA A 14 8.33 2.71 0.50
C ALA A 14 7.65 1.33 0.38
N THR A 15 6.43 1.27 -0.14
CA THR A 15 5.68 0.01 -0.26
C THR A 15 6.03 -0.79 -1.50
N LYS A 16 6.49 -0.15 -2.59
CA LYS A 16 6.70 -0.80 -3.90
C LYS A 16 7.70 -1.96 -3.90
N THR A 17 8.64 -1.98 -2.97
CA THR A 17 9.65 -3.05 -2.85
C THR A 17 9.21 -4.19 -1.95
N LEU A 18 8.01 -4.14 -1.39
CA LEU A 18 7.50 -5.18 -0.50
C LEU A 18 6.91 -6.33 -1.32
N GLU A 19 7.27 -7.56 -0.96
CA GLU A 19 6.73 -8.78 -1.55
C GLU A 19 5.96 -9.55 -0.49
N PHE A 20 4.76 -10.01 -0.85
CA PHE A 20 3.84 -10.66 0.09
C PHE A 20 4.50 -11.86 0.80
N ASP A 21 5.20 -12.71 0.04
CA ASP A 21 5.79 -13.95 0.55
C ASP A 21 6.93 -13.73 1.57
N ASN A 22 7.54 -12.54 1.57
CA ASN A 22 8.61 -12.19 2.50
C ASN A 22 8.09 -11.80 3.90
N TYR A 23 6.79 -11.54 4.03
CA TYR A 23 6.16 -11.04 5.27
C TYR A 23 4.94 -11.89 5.68
N LEU A 24 4.90 -13.12 5.18
CA LEU A 24 3.77 -14.03 5.36
C LEU A 24 3.61 -14.44 6.83
N GLU A 25 2.42 -14.23 7.37
CA GLU A 25 2.03 -14.65 8.70
C GLU A 25 0.78 -15.54 8.63
N SER A 26 0.73 -16.55 9.48
CA SER A 26 -0.42 -17.45 9.61
C SER A 26 -1.28 -17.04 10.79
N ARG A 27 -2.52 -16.66 10.53
CA ARG A 27 -3.50 -16.40 11.59
C ARG A 27 -3.93 -17.71 12.25
N PRO A 28 -4.47 -17.66 13.49
CA PRO A 28 -5.00 -18.85 14.17
C PRO A 28 -6.11 -19.58 13.42
N ASP A 29 -6.79 -18.91 12.48
CA ASP A 29 -7.81 -19.49 11.59
C ASP A 29 -7.22 -20.16 10.33
N GLY A 30 -5.89 -20.20 10.19
CA GLY A 30 -5.17 -20.77 9.07
C GLY A 30 -5.07 -19.87 7.84
N LYS A 31 -5.55 -18.62 7.91
CA LYS A 31 -5.42 -17.67 6.79
C LYS A 31 -4.04 -17.03 6.77
N GLU A 32 -3.45 -17.03 5.58
CA GLU A 32 -2.22 -16.32 5.26
C GLU A 32 -2.49 -14.82 5.08
N VAL A 33 -1.77 -14.01 5.84
CA VAL A 33 -1.86 -12.55 5.78
C VAL A 33 -0.48 -11.90 5.87
N VAL A 34 -0.39 -10.65 5.43
CA VAL A 34 0.74 -9.76 5.70
C VAL A 34 0.25 -8.63 6.57
N ILE A 35 1.06 -8.25 7.57
CA ILE A 35 0.80 -7.13 8.46
C ILE A 35 1.79 -6.02 8.16
N LEU A 36 1.31 -4.88 7.67
CA LEU A 36 2.09 -3.65 7.49
C LEU A 36 1.86 -2.71 8.66
N SER A 37 2.89 -2.51 9.47
CA SER A 37 2.90 -1.49 10.52
C SER A 37 2.83 -0.11 9.89
N THR A 38 1.93 0.74 10.37
CA THR A 38 1.92 2.16 9.97
C THR A 38 2.76 2.99 10.94
N PRO A 39 3.12 4.24 10.58
CA PRO A 39 3.76 5.16 11.52
C PRO A 39 2.91 5.51 12.76
N LEU A 40 1.62 5.13 12.77
CA LEU A 40 0.76 5.27 13.93
C LEU A 40 0.81 3.95 14.72
N PRO A 41 1.32 3.96 15.97
CA PRO A 41 1.60 2.73 16.74
C PRO A 41 0.39 1.79 16.91
N ASP A 42 -0.81 2.36 16.93
CA ASP A 42 -2.05 1.63 17.19
C ASP A 42 -2.76 1.17 15.90
N ILE A 43 -2.17 1.42 14.73
CA ILE A 43 -2.77 1.08 13.43
C ILE A 43 -1.80 0.24 12.61
N SER A 44 -2.25 -0.96 12.28
CA SER A 44 -1.62 -1.85 11.30
C SER A 44 -2.60 -2.17 10.19
N LEU A 45 -2.09 -2.28 8.97
CA LEU A 45 -2.85 -2.72 7.81
C LEU A 45 -2.63 -4.22 7.65
N VAL A 46 -3.70 -4.98 7.50
CA VAL A 46 -3.64 -6.44 7.35
C VAL A 46 -4.22 -6.80 5.99
N PHE A 47 -3.49 -7.60 5.23
CA PHE A 47 -3.87 -7.98 3.88
C PHE A 47 -3.78 -9.49 3.70
N THR A 48 -4.81 -10.08 3.12
CA THR A 48 -4.68 -11.35 2.41
C THR A 48 -3.89 -11.16 1.11
N ARG A 49 -3.46 -12.25 0.47
CA ARG A 49 -2.77 -12.19 -0.83
C ARG A 49 -3.58 -11.47 -1.91
N TYR A 50 -4.89 -11.68 -1.91
CA TYR A 50 -5.79 -11.03 -2.85
C TYR A 50 -5.84 -9.51 -2.61
N GLU A 51 -6.12 -9.11 -1.36
CA GLU A 51 -6.19 -7.70 -0.97
C GLU A 51 -4.85 -6.98 -1.15
N TRP A 52 -3.73 -7.66 -0.92
CA TRP A 52 -2.39 -7.13 -1.18
C TRP A 52 -2.24 -6.74 -2.64
N ARG A 53 -2.53 -7.66 -3.57
CA ARG A 53 -2.44 -7.38 -5.00
C ARG A 53 -3.38 -6.24 -5.40
N GLU A 54 -4.63 -6.28 -4.95
CA GLU A 54 -5.61 -5.22 -5.24
C GLU A 54 -5.12 -3.86 -4.72
N PHE A 55 -4.56 -3.82 -3.52
CA PHE A 55 -4.00 -2.61 -2.93
C PHE A 55 -2.90 -2.01 -3.82
N PHE A 56 -1.94 -2.82 -4.27
CA PHE A 56 -0.86 -2.33 -5.14
C PHE A 56 -1.36 -1.92 -6.53
N GLU A 57 -2.35 -2.61 -7.10
CA GLU A 57 -3.01 -2.19 -8.35
C GLU A 57 -3.66 -0.80 -8.20
N LYS A 58 -4.39 -0.57 -7.11
CA LYS A 58 -5.00 0.74 -6.82
C LYS A 58 -3.98 1.84 -6.55
N MET A 59 -2.86 1.50 -5.91
CA MET A 59 -1.74 2.42 -5.72
C MET A 59 -1.10 2.85 -7.04
N GLU A 60 -0.94 1.92 -8.00
CA GLU A 60 -0.45 2.25 -9.35
C GLU A 60 -1.44 3.11 -10.13
N GLU A 61 -2.73 2.80 -10.09
CA GLU A 61 -3.80 3.62 -10.68
C GLU A 61 -3.76 5.06 -10.14
N ALA A 62 -3.65 5.22 -8.81
CA ALA A 62 -3.60 6.52 -8.16
C ALA A 62 -2.34 7.32 -8.55
N ASN A 63 -1.17 6.66 -8.58
CA ASN A 63 0.09 7.27 -9.04
C ASN A 63 0.01 7.70 -10.52
N PHE A 64 -0.62 6.89 -11.37
CA PHE A 64 -0.86 7.25 -12.76
C PHE A 64 -1.74 8.51 -12.88
N MET A 65 -2.85 8.57 -12.14
CA MET A 65 -3.74 9.73 -12.14
C MET A 65 -3.04 11.00 -11.64
N GLN A 66 -2.18 10.89 -10.64
CA GLN A 66 -1.36 12.01 -10.18
C GLN A 66 -0.46 12.55 -11.31
N LYS A 67 0.21 11.67 -12.05
CA LYS A 67 1.06 12.07 -13.18
C LYS A 67 0.26 12.75 -14.30
N VAL A 68 -0.94 12.25 -14.61
CA VAL A 68 -1.84 12.90 -15.57
C VAL A 68 -2.20 14.31 -15.11
N TYR A 69 -2.55 14.47 -13.83
CA TYR A 69 -2.87 15.78 -13.26
C TYR A 69 -1.69 16.76 -13.32
N GLU A 70 -0.47 16.28 -13.06
CA GLU A 70 0.77 17.08 -13.17
C GLU A 70 1.07 17.52 -14.61
N LEU A 71 0.68 16.73 -15.62
CA LEU A 71 0.84 17.08 -17.03
C LEU A 71 -0.20 18.09 -17.52
N VAL A 72 -1.45 17.97 -17.06
CA VAL A 72 -2.56 18.83 -17.50
C VAL A 72 -2.48 20.22 -16.87
N ASN A 73 -2.04 20.31 -15.62
CA ASN A 73 -1.95 21.59 -14.89
C ASN A 73 -0.57 22.24 -15.00
N ARG A 74 0.15 21.97 -16.10
CA ARG A 74 1.47 22.51 -16.40
C ARG A 74 1.40 23.65 -17.41
#